data_AF-A0A963DME5-F1
#
_entry.id   AF-A0A963DME5-F1
#
_cell.length_a   1.000
_cell.length_b   1.000
_cell.length_c   1.000
_cell.angle_alpha   90.00
_cell.angle_beta   90.00
_cell.angle_gamma   90.00
#
_symmetry.space_group_name_H-M   'P 1'
#
loop_
_entity.id
_entity.type
_entity.pdbx_description
1 polymer ?
#
loop_
_entity_poly.entity_id
_entity_poly.type
_entity_poly.pdbx_seq_one_letter_code
_entity_poly.pdbx_strand_id
1 'polypeptide(L)'
;NVPYGAVVTAAGGRFPYTFTATGLPAGLTLTTTGALTGTPTASGDFTPTITVTDAQGQTGARVYPLTVAAATALTLVNPTLPDGVVNAPYQQTLTALGGRFPYTFSATSLPAGLILSADGLLTGTPAQAGDVAVVITVQDPAGHTATASTVLTVRPAAFTRPDAGQTGETLSVALTTPSGATCTLDDQNTRTFNVGDLGAPATNPPGVTLTDGLLQLVVKGCTAGGVTLTVTVAYPNALPPGAQYWKYGPTFDDATNHWYVLPGAHLAGNIATFTLIDGGLGDADLIANAQITDPGGTAISLNTIDGAVPAVLPIGEPYRVDFQARCNAGACPADSVYAWSLADDPPPDGLTLTGAGATATLSGTPTRVGRYPFTVQVLMRGDQPTTTQQRYTVDIIDPAATRLITHYYVSILEREPDAEGLAYWQNSIAELQGRGQDAKPVFRDMANFFFNSPEYLGRNTTDRQFITNLYLTFFQREPDEDGYAFWLEQLANGMVRNTAMAGFLYSPEFTTFMEEVGF
;
A
#
# COMPACT_ATOMS: atom_id res chain seq x y z
N ASN A 1 8.32 -17.80 -64.55
CA ASN A 1 8.73 -18.35 -63.24
C ASN A 1 8.04 -19.66 -62.83
N VAL A 2 7.23 -20.29 -63.70
CA VAL A 2 6.73 -21.67 -63.54
C VAL A 2 7.36 -22.53 -64.65
N PRO A 3 7.79 -23.78 -64.39
CA PRO A 3 8.29 -24.66 -65.43
C PRO A 3 7.26 -24.84 -66.54
N TYR A 4 7.69 -24.65 -67.78
CA TYR A 4 6.89 -24.83 -68.98
C TYR A 4 7.42 -26.03 -69.76
N GLY A 5 6.50 -26.86 -70.26
CA GLY A 5 6.82 -28.01 -71.08
C GLY A 5 5.78 -28.16 -72.18
N ALA A 6 6.26 -28.18 -73.43
CA ALA A 6 5.45 -28.48 -74.61
C ALA A 6 6.28 -29.29 -75.61
N VAL A 7 5.60 -30.01 -76.49
CA VAL A 7 6.24 -30.72 -77.59
C VAL A 7 5.67 -30.19 -78.90
N VAL A 8 6.55 -29.80 -79.81
CA VAL A 8 6.18 -29.45 -81.17
C VAL A 8 6.29 -30.67 -82.08
N THR A 9 5.32 -30.81 -82.97
CA THR A 9 5.24 -31.91 -83.93
C THR A 9 5.18 -31.34 -85.35
N ALA A 10 5.58 -32.17 -86.32
CA ALA A 10 5.55 -31.84 -87.74
C ALA A 10 4.90 -32.97 -88.54
N ALA A 11 4.30 -32.64 -89.67
CA ALA A 11 3.67 -33.58 -90.60
C ALA A 11 4.03 -33.24 -92.05
N GLY A 12 4.11 -34.27 -92.91
CA GLY A 12 4.66 -34.16 -94.26
C GLY A 12 6.20 -34.21 -94.29
N GLY A 13 6.82 -34.31 -95.47
CA GLY A 13 8.27 -34.47 -95.60
C GLY A 13 8.77 -35.88 -95.20
N ARG A 14 10.09 -36.03 -95.06
CA ARG A 14 10.74 -37.32 -94.73
C ARG A 14 11.39 -37.28 -93.33
N PHE A 15 11.01 -38.21 -92.46
CA PHE A 15 11.64 -38.42 -91.15
C PHE A 15 13.14 -38.81 -91.29
N PRO A 16 14.05 -38.41 -90.38
CA PRO A 16 13.85 -37.64 -89.13
C PRO A 16 13.66 -36.13 -89.31
N TYR A 17 12.95 -35.52 -88.35
CA TYR A 17 12.82 -34.07 -88.25
C TYR A 17 13.82 -33.49 -87.26
N THR A 18 14.34 -32.31 -87.57
CA THR A 18 15.18 -31.50 -86.69
C THR A 18 14.52 -30.14 -86.46
N PHE A 19 14.31 -29.77 -85.20
CA PHE A 19 13.68 -28.50 -84.83
C PHE A 19 14.71 -27.45 -84.37
N THR A 20 14.45 -26.19 -84.73
CA THR A 20 15.17 -25.01 -84.25
C THR A 20 14.18 -23.90 -83.93
N ALA A 21 14.54 -22.97 -83.04
CA ALA A 21 13.71 -21.83 -82.71
C ALA A 21 14.52 -20.54 -82.61
N THR A 22 13.89 -19.43 -82.97
CA THR A 22 14.40 -18.06 -82.75
C THR A 22 13.34 -17.24 -82.01
N GLY A 23 13.77 -16.25 -81.23
CA GLY A 23 12.85 -15.38 -80.48
C GLY A 23 12.14 -16.04 -79.30
N LEU A 24 12.70 -17.12 -78.73
CA LEU A 24 12.20 -17.69 -77.49
C LEU A 24 12.43 -16.73 -76.30
N PRO A 25 11.49 -16.65 -75.33
CA PRO A 25 11.74 -15.99 -74.06
C PRO A 25 12.99 -16.54 -73.37
N ALA A 26 13.74 -15.68 -72.70
CA ALA A 26 14.89 -16.11 -71.90
C ALA A 26 14.47 -17.19 -70.88
N GLY A 27 15.26 -18.26 -70.80
CA GLY A 27 14.98 -19.41 -69.92
C GLY A 27 14.16 -20.53 -70.55
N LEU A 28 13.67 -20.38 -71.80
CA LEU A 28 13.14 -21.49 -72.60
C LEU A 28 14.14 -21.97 -73.65
N THR A 29 14.19 -23.28 -73.87
CA THR A 29 15.01 -23.93 -74.88
C THR A 29 14.18 -24.95 -75.67
N LEU A 30 14.45 -25.04 -76.98
CA LEU A 30 13.86 -26.06 -77.84
C LEU A 30 14.92 -27.09 -78.21
N THR A 31 14.69 -28.36 -77.92
CA THR A 31 15.57 -29.45 -78.35
C THR A 31 15.39 -29.74 -79.84
N THR A 32 16.40 -30.36 -80.46
CA THR A 32 16.34 -30.80 -81.87
C THR A 32 15.23 -31.81 -82.13
N THR A 33 14.75 -32.51 -81.10
CA THR A 33 13.64 -33.46 -81.15
C THR A 33 12.26 -32.83 -80.90
N GLY A 34 12.19 -31.51 -80.69
CA GLY A 34 10.93 -30.77 -80.59
C GLY A 34 10.39 -30.59 -79.16
N ALA A 35 11.16 -30.86 -78.11
CA ALA A 35 10.75 -30.55 -76.74
C ALA A 35 11.10 -29.09 -76.40
N LEU A 36 10.08 -28.27 -76.16
CA LEU A 36 10.21 -26.91 -75.64
C LEU A 36 10.08 -26.95 -74.12
N THR A 37 11.18 -26.73 -73.42
CA THR A 37 11.21 -26.81 -71.96
C THR A 37 11.96 -25.64 -71.35
N GLY A 38 11.76 -25.42 -70.05
CA GLY A 38 12.49 -24.43 -69.27
C GLY A 38 11.58 -23.59 -68.40
N THR A 39 12.11 -22.52 -67.84
CA THR A 39 11.37 -21.59 -67.00
C THR A 39 11.59 -20.17 -67.52
N PRO A 40 10.58 -19.53 -68.14
CA PRO A 40 10.72 -18.16 -68.61
C PRO A 40 11.07 -17.22 -67.45
N THR A 41 12.08 -16.36 -67.65
CA THR A 41 12.58 -15.43 -66.62
C THR A 41 12.00 -14.02 -66.74
N ALA A 42 11.38 -13.68 -67.88
CA ALA A 42 10.73 -12.40 -68.12
C ALA A 42 9.28 -12.61 -68.57
N SER A 43 8.38 -11.79 -68.03
CA SER A 43 6.98 -11.71 -68.49
C SER A 43 6.85 -10.83 -69.72
N GLY A 44 5.82 -11.08 -70.52
CA GLY A 44 5.52 -10.32 -71.73
C GLY A 44 5.01 -11.21 -72.85
N ASP A 45 4.73 -10.57 -73.98
CA ASP A 45 4.33 -11.25 -75.21
C ASP A 45 5.55 -11.50 -76.10
N PHE A 46 5.72 -12.75 -76.51
CA PHE A 46 6.80 -13.21 -77.38
C PHE A 46 6.22 -13.86 -78.62
N THR A 47 6.94 -13.79 -79.73
CA THR A 47 6.54 -14.41 -81.00
C THR A 47 7.64 -15.32 -81.54
N PRO A 48 7.96 -16.44 -80.86
CA PRO A 48 8.98 -17.37 -81.34
C PRO A 48 8.62 -17.95 -82.71
N THR A 49 9.63 -18.05 -83.57
CA THR A 49 9.53 -18.75 -84.85
C THR A 49 10.19 -20.11 -84.71
N ILE A 50 9.41 -21.17 -84.92
CA ILE A 50 9.88 -22.56 -84.89
C ILE A 50 10.04 -23.05 -86.32
N THR A 51 11.24 -23.52 -86.63
CA THR A 51 11.61 -24.06 -87.94
C THR A 51 11.89 -25.55 -87.79
N VAL A 52 11.24 -26.36 -88.62
CA VAL A 52 11.49 -27.79 -88.76
C VAL A 52 12.21 -28.06 -90.08
N THR A 53 13.21 -28.94 -90.04
CA THR A 53 13.94 -29.44 -91.21
C THR A 53 13.75 -30.94 -91.31
N ASP A 54 13.35 -31.45 -92.48
CA ASP A 54 13.23 -32.88 -92.74
C ASP A 54 14.56 -33.53 -93.16
N ALA A 55 14.59 -34.85 -93.33
CA ALA A 55 15.79 -35.62 -93.68
C ALA A 55 16.38 -35.28 -95.06
N GLN A 56 15.62 -34.59 -95.91
CA GLN A 56 16.04 -34.13 -97.24
C GLN A 56 16.42 -32.64 -97.25
N GLY A 57 16.48 -32.01 -96.07
CA GLY A 57 16.82 -30.59 -95.92
C GLY A 57 15.68 -29.64 -96.26
N GLN A 58 14.45 -30.13 -96.47
CA GLN A 58 13.30 -29.27 -96.69
C GLN A 58 12.85 -28.65 -95.37
N THR A 59 12.46 -27.37 -95.40
CA THR A 59 12.13 -26.62 -94.20
C THR A 59 10.70 -26.12 -94.19
N GLY A 60 10.11 -26.06 -92.98
CA GLY A 60 8.86 -25.36 -92.70
C GLY A 60 9.01 -24.51 -91.45
N ALA A 61 8.48 -23.28 -91.47
CA ALA A 61 8.57 -22.37 -90.34
C ALA A 61 7.17 -21.87 -89.94
N ARG A 62 6.93 -21.73 -88.64
CA ARG A 62 5.70 -21.17 -88.09
C ARG A 62 5.97 -20.26 -86.90
N VAL A 63 5.30 -19.12 -86.87
CA VAL A 63 5.31 -18.18 -85.74
C VAL A 63 4.23 -18.59 -84.74
N TYR A 64 4.60 -18.63 -83.46
CA TYR A 64 3.68 -18.94 -82.37
C TYR A 64 3.57 -17.74 -81.42
N PRO A 65 2.38 -17.22 -81.13
CA PRO A 65 2.21 -16.26 -80.04
C PRO A 65 2.38 -16.98 -78.70
N LEU A 66 3.25 -16.45 -77.83
CA LEU A 66 3.52 -16.96 -76.50
C LEU A 66 3.47 -15.82 -75.49
N THR A 67 2.44 -15.81 -74.65
CA THR A 67 2.32 -14.86 -73.54
C THR A 67 2.87 -15.49 -72.26
N VAL A 68 3.87 -14.86 -71.65
CA VAL A 68 4.36 -15.19 -70.32
C VAL A 68 3.73 -14.23 -69.32
N ALA A 69 2.82 -14.72 -68.49
CA ALA A 69 2.18 -13.91 -67.47
C ALA A 69 3.20 -13.37 -66.44
N ALA A 70 2.96 -12.15 -65.95
CA ALA A 70 3.70 -11.59 -64.83
C ALA A 70 3.47 -12.44 -63.57
N ALA A 71 4.52 -12.62 -62.76
CA ALA A 71 4.35 -13.23 -61.44
C ALA A 71 3.41 -12.35 -60.59
N THR A 72 2.57 -12.96 -59.77
CA THR A 72 1.79 -12.21 -58.79
C THR A 72 2.74 -11.54 -57.79
N ALA A 73 2.41 -10.31 -57.41
CA ALA A 73 3.21 -9.56 -56.43
C ALA A 73 3.33 -10.35 -55.14
N LEU A 74 4.53 -10.34 -54.54
CA LEU A 74 4.75 -10.92 -53.22
C LEU A 74 3.93 -10.13 -52.20
N THR A 75 3.17 -10.83 -51.37
CA THR A 75 2.32 -10.23 -50.32
C THR A 75 2.35 -11.09 -49.06
N LEU A 76 2.35 -10.44 -47.90
CA LEU A 76 2.08 -11.09 -46.61
C LEU A 76 0.59 -11.40 -46.49
N VAL A 77 0.26 -12.60 -46.01
CA VAL A 77 -1.14 -12.99 -45.75
C VAL A 77 -1.50 -12.58 -44.33
N ASN A 78 -2.53 -11.73 -44.19
CA ASN A 78 -3.15 -11.31 -42.93
C ASN A 78 -2.18 -11.24 -41.73
N PRO A 79 -1.28 -10.24 -41.67
CA PRO A 79 -0.17 -10.19 -40.71
C PRO A 79 -0.61 -9.88 -39.27
N THR A 80 -1.89 -10.03 -38.93
CA THR A 80 -2.38 -9.81 -37.56
C THR A 80 -1.78 -10.86 -36.64
N LEU A 81 -1.20 -10.42 -35.52
CA LEU A 81 -0.63 -11.28 -34.51
C LEU A 81 -1.64 -11.45 -33.37
N PRO A 82 -1.95 -12.69 -32.94
CA PRO A 82 -2.70 -12.91 -31.71
C PRO A 82 -2.01 -12.27 -30.50
N ASP A 83 -2.79 -11.83 -29.52
CA ASP A 83 -2.26 -11.33 -28.25
C ASP A 83 -1.34 -12.37 -27.60
N GLY A 84 -0.19 -11.92 -27.11
CA GLY A 84 0.68 -12.70 -26.24
C GLY A 84 0.34 -12.48 -24.77
N VAL A 85 0.84 -13.37 -23.90
CA VAL A 85 0.84 -13.18 -22.45
C VAL A 85 2.27 -13.21 -21.97
N VAL A 86 2.64 -12.27 -21.09
CA VAL A 86 3.97 -12.21 -20.48
C VAL A 86 4.31 -13.58 -19.89
N ASN A 87 5.51 -14.05 -20.19
CA ASN A 87 6.06 -15.34 -19.73
C ASN A 87 5.34 -16.61 -20.20
N ALA A 88 4.29 -16.49 -21.03
CA ALA A 88 3.67 -17.64 -21.69
C ALA A 88 4.36 -17.96 -23.03
N PRO A 89 4.44 -19.24 -23.45
CA PRO A 89 4.94 -19.58 -24.77
C PRO A 89 4.06 -18.97 -25.87
N TYR A 90 4.69 -18.32 -26.83
CA TYR A 90 4.05 -17.74 -28.01
C TYR A 90 4.53 -18.49 -29.26
N GLN A 91 3.60 -18.82 -30.15
CA GLN A 91 3.90 -19.44 -31.43
C GLN A 91 2.94 -18.95 -32.50
N GLN A 92 3.47 -18.37 -33.57
CA GLN A 92 2.69 -17.93 -34.73
C GLN A 92 3.48 -18.20 -36.01
N THR A 93 2.83 -18.81 -37.00
CA THR A 93 3.41 -19.00 -38.34
C THR A 93 2.96 -17.89 -39.26
N LEU A 94 3.91 -17.24 -39.92
CA LEU A 94 3.70 -16.23 -40.94
C LEU A 94 3.68 -16.89 -42.32
N THR A 95 2.83 -16.38 -43.21
CA THR A 95 2.70 -16.91 -44.57
C THR A 95 2.69 -15.79 -45.59
N ALA A 96 3.12 -16.12 -46.81
CA ALA A 96 3.17 -15.20 -47.94
C ALA A 96 2.63 -15.86 -49.21
N LEU A 97 2.11 -15.04 -50.11
CA LEU A 97 1.60 -15.42 -51.43
C LEU A 97 2.30 -14.60 -52.51
N GLY A 98 2.39 -15.15 -53.72
CA GLY A 98 3.08 -14.51 -54.85
C GLY A 98 4.60 -14.61 -54.77
N GLY A 99 5.31 -13.91 -55.66
CA GLY A 99 6.77 -14.02 -55.75
C GLY A 99 7.26 -15.45 -56.06
N ARG A 100 8.50 -15.77 -55.62
CA ARG A 100 9.13 -17.08 -55.81
C ARG A 100 9.43 -17.79 -54.48
N PHE A 101 9.04 -19.06 -54.35
CA PHE A 101 9.46 -19.90 -53.22
C PHE A 101 10.93 -20.38 -53.38
N PRO A 102 11.72 -20.54 -52.31
CA PRO A 102 11.40 -20.35 -50.89
C PRO A 102 11.41 -18.89 -50.44
N TYR A 103 10.53 -18.54 -49.49
CA TYR A 103 10.50 -17.21 -48.88
C TYR A 103 11.47 -17.11 -47.71
N THR A 104 11.96 -15.90 -47.44
CA THR A 104 12.75 -15.58 -46.25
C THR A 104 12.06 -14.47 -45.47
N PHE A 105 11.77 -14.71 -44.20
CA PHE A 105 11.11 -13.77 -43.30
C PHE A 105 12.12 -13.07 -42.38
N SER A 106 11.82 -11.83 -42.03
CA SER A 106 12.56 -11.04 -41.05
C SER A 106 11.59 -10.09 -40.34
N ALA A 107 11.92 -9.70 -39.10
CA ALA A 107 11.14 -8.73 -38.34
C ALA A 107 12.04 -7.77 -37.57
N THR A 108 11.55 -6.56 -37.37
CA THR A 108 12.15 -5.57 -36.46
C THR A 108 11.14 -5.22 -35.36
N SER A 109 11.67 -4.72 -34.23
CA SER A 109 10.88 -4.30 -33.06
C SER A 109 10.04 -5.43 -32.46
N LEU A 110 10.56 -6.66 -32.41
CA LEU A 110 9.91 -7.75 -31.67
C LEU A 110 9.97 -7.48 -30.16
N PRO A 111 8.89 -7.79 -29.40
CA PRO A 111 8.96 -7.85 -27.94
C PRO A 111 10.14 -8.70 -27.47
N ALA A 112 10.80 -8.27 -26.39
CA ALA A 112 11.91 -9.02 -25.80
C ALA A 112 11.48 -10.46 -25.49
N GLY A 113 12.30 -11.44 -25.89
CA GLY A 113 12.02 -12.87 -25.72
C GLY A 113 11.31 -13.54 -26.90
N LEU A 114 10.93 -12.79 -27.94
CA LEU A 114 10.43 -13.35 -29.21
C LEU A 114 11.49 -13.34 -30.31
N ILE A 115 11.49 -14.39 -31.13
CA ILE A 115 12.41 -14.59 -32.25
C ILE A 115 11.59 -15.02 -33.46
N LEU A 116 11.86 -14.41 -34.62
CA LEU A 116 11.32 -14.86 -35.90
C LEU A 116 12.40 -15.62 -36.67
N SER A 117 12.10 -16.87 -37.02
CA SER A 117 12.95 -17.67 -37.89
C SER A 117 12.80 -17.29 -39.37
N ALA A 118 13.81 -17.61 -40.18
CA ALA A 118 13.83 -17.29 -41.61
C ALA A 118 12.71 -17.96 -42.42
N ASP A 119 12.18 -19.09 -41.95
CA ASP A 119 11.05 -19.83 -42.52
C ASP A 119 9.67 -19.31 -42.08
N GLY A 120 9.63 -18.25 -41.26
CA GLY A 120 8.39 -17.56 -40.90
C GLY A 120 7.76 -18.00 -39.58
N LEU A 121 8.47 -18.73 -38.72
CA LEU A 121 7.98 -19.15 -37.42
C LEU A 121 8.40 -18.11 -36.34
N LEU A 122 7.42 -17.36 -35.84
CA LEU A 122 7.58 -16.46 -34.70
C LEU A 122 7.34 -17.25 -33.41
N THR A 123 8.39 -17.44 -32.60
CA THR A 123 8.33 -18.18 -31.34
C THR A 123 9.03 -17.46 -30.20
N GLY A 124 8.76 -17.90 -28.98
CA GLY A 124 9.50 -17.49 -27.80
C GLY A 124 8.55 -17.24 -26.62
N THR A 125 9.02 -16.45 -25.67
CA THR A 125 8.31 -16.14 -24.45
C THR A 125 8.45 -14.64 -24.20
N PRO A 126 7.41 -13.82 -24.43
CA PRO A 126 7.54 -12.37 -24.32
C PRO A 126 7.73 -11.97 -22.85
N ALA A 127 8.75 -11.15 -22.59
CA ALA A 127 9.19 -10.83 -21.22
C ALA A 127 8.47 -9.62 -20.60
N GLN A 128 7.85 -8.75 -21.42
CA GLN A 128 7.28 -7.49 -20.97
C GLN A 128 5.90 -7.25 -21.57
N ALA A 129 4.96 -6.77 -20.75
CA ALA A 129 3.62 -6.39 -21.19
C ALA A 129 3.65 -5.05 -21.95
N GLY A 130 2.75 -4.90 -22.92
CA GLY A 130 2.58 -3.68 -23.69
C GLY A 130 2.20 -3.94 -25.15
N ASP A 131 1.84 -2.87 -25.84
CA ASP A 131 1.56 -2.88 -27.27
C ASP A 131 2.82 -2.51 -28.04
N VAL A 132 3.29 -3.42 -28.89
CA VAL A 132 4.51 -3.24 -29.68
C VAL A 132 4.18 -3.26 -31.17
N ALA A 133 4.57 -2.20 -31.88
CA ALA A 133 4.47 -2.14 -33.34
C ALA A 133 5.61 -2.96 -33.98
N VAL A 134 5.26 -4.15 -34.45
CA VAL A 134 6.17 -5.09 -35.13
C VAL A 134 6.14 -4.83 -36.63
N VAL A 135 7.31 -4.79 -37.27
CA VAL A 135 7.42 -4.68 -38.73
C VAL A 135 7.95 -5.99 -39.28
N ILE A 136 7.15 -6.66 -40.09
CA ILE A 136 7.45 -7.96 -40.71
C ILE A 136 7.78 -7.72 -42.19
N THR A 137 8.88 -8.30 -42.65
CA THR A 137 9.28 -8.28 -44.06
C THR A 137 9.49 -9.70 -44.57
N VAL A 138 8.90 -10.01 -45.73
CA VAL A 138 9.16 -11.24 -46.48
C VAL A 138 9.88 -10.91 -47.78
N GLN A 139 10.85 -11.75 -48.14
CA GLN A 139 11.64 -11.64 -49.36
C GLN A 139 11.61 -12.96 -50.16
N ASP A 140 11.59 -12.85 -51.48
CA ASP A 140 11.78 -13.99 -52.40
C ASP A 140 13.23 -14.08 -52.93
N PRO A 141 13.66 -15.20 -53.55
CA PRO A 141 15.03 -15.36 -54.08
C PRO A 141 15.36 -14.44 -55.26
N ALA A 142 14.37 -13.78 -55.85
CA ALA A 142 14.58 -12.78 -56.90
C ALA A 142 14.75 -11.36 -56.32
N GLY A 143 14.69 -11.21 -54.99
CA GLY A 143 14.89 -9.96 -54.26
C GLY A 143 13.62 -9.13 -54.06
N HIS A 144 12.45 -9.61 -54.48
CA HIS A 144 11.19 -8.90 -54.22
C HIS A 144 10.85 -8.96 -52.74
N THR A 145 10.32 -7.86 -52.20
CA THR A 145 9.98 -7.74 -50.78
C THR A 145 8.54 -7.28 -50.58
N ALA A 146 7.91 -7.77 -49.52
CA ALA A 146 6.66 -7.23 -48.99
C ALA A 146 6.80 -6.97 -47.49
N THR A 147 6.33 -5.82 -47.03
CA THR A 147 6.44 -5.39 -45.63
C THR A 147 5.06 -5.03 -45.08
N ALA A 148 4.78 -5.44 -43.84
CA ALA A 148 3.59 -5.03 -43.11
C ALA A 148 3.97 -4.65 -41.67
N SER A 149 3.27 -3.64 -41.14
CA SER A 149 3.33 -3.30 -39.72
C SER A 149 2.05 -3.76 -39.04
N THR A 150 2.19 -4.44 -37.91
CA THR A 150 1.10 -4.92 -37.06
C THR A 150 1.43 -4.62 -35.60
N VAL A 151 0.40 -4.50 -34.76
CA VAL A 151 0.59 -4.42 -33.31
C VAL A 151 0.54 -5.83 -32.73
N LEU A 152 1.48 -6.16 -31.87
CA LEU A 152 1.41 -7.30 -30.97
C LEU A 152 1.16 -6.78 -29.55
N THR A 153 -0.02 -7.09 -29.03
CA THR A 153 -0.39 -6.80 -27.63
C THR A 153 0.10 -7.93 -26.75
N VAL A 154 0.98 -7.64 -25.80
CA VAL A 154 1.41 -8.58 -24.76
C VAL A 154 0.70 -8.22 -23.46
N ARG A 155 -0.17 -9.10 -22.98
CA ARG A 155 -0.91 -8.91 -21.74
C ARG A 155 -0.08 -9.38 -20.53
N PRO A 156 -0.20 -8.73 -19.36
CA PRO A 156 0.36 -9.27 -18.12
C PRO A 156 -0.18 -10.68 -17.79
N ALA A 157 0.55 -11.46 -17.00
CA ALA A 157 0.07 -12.75 -16.51
C ALA A 157 -1.03 -12.53 -15.46
N ALA A 158 -2.14 -13.27 -15.54
CA ALA A 158 -3.29 -13.11 -14.64
C ALA A 158 -3.44 -14.33 -13.71
N PHE A 159 -3.73 -14.06 -12.43
CA PHE A 159 -3.88 -15.08 -11.39
C PHE A 159 -5.20 -14.88 -10.65
N THR A 160 -5.97 -15.95 -10.51
CA THR A 160 -7.24 -15.97 -9.77
C THR A 160 -6.99 -16.05 -8.28
N ARG A 161 -7.53 -15.11 -7.51
CA ARG A 161 -7.41 -15.11 -6.04
C ARG A 161 -8.17 -16.27 -5.40
N PRO A 162 -7.61 -16.93 -4.38
CA PRO A 162 -8.38 -17.71 -3.42
C PRO A 162 -9.05 -16.79 -2.41
N ASP A 163 -10.16 -17.26 -1.88
CA ASP A 163 -11.12 -16.47 -1.14
C ASP A 163 -10.62 -15.88 0.19
N ALA A 164 -10.72 -14.55 0.27
CA ALA A 164 -11.07 -13.80 1.48
C ALA A 164 -12.20 -12.77 1.16
N GLY A 165 -13.23 -13.19 0.38
CA GLY A 165 -14.42 -12.37 0.08
C GLY A 165 -14.51 -11.74 -1.32
N GLN A 166 -13.63 -12.09 -2.26
CA GLN A 166 -13.67 -11.62 -3.67
C GLN A 166 -13.38 -12.76 -4.65
N THR A 167 -14.24 -13.78 -4.65
CA THR A 167 -14.12 -14.98 -5.48
C THR A 167 -14.17 -14.64 -6.98
N GLY A 168 -13.15 -15.05 -7.74
CA GLY A 168 -13.17 -14.99 -9.21
C GLY A 168 -12.58 -13.72 -9.84
N GLU A 169 -12.15 -12.73 -9.05
CA GLU A 169 -11.40 -11.59 -9.58
C GLU A 169 -9.92 -11.97 -9.79
N THR A 170 -9.34 -11.48 -10.88
CA THR A 170 -7.95 -11.75 -11.24
C THR A 170 -7.06 -10.56 -10.86
N LEU A 171 -5.95 -10.85 -10.19
CA LEU A 171 -4.82 -9.92 -10.15
C LEU A 171 -3.92 -10.18 -11.35
N SER A 172 -3.14 -9.20 -11.76
CA SER A 172 -2.14 -9.39 -12.79
C SER A 172 -0.74 -9.05 -12.32
N VAL A 173 0.24 -9.82 -12.78
CA VAL A 173 1.64 -9.69 -12.41
C VAL A 173 2.45 -9.40 -13.68
N ALA A 174 3.29 -8.38 -13.60
CA ALA A 174 4.28 -8.05 -14.60
C ALA A 174 5.67 -8.01 -13.96
N LEU A 175 6.65 -8.58 -14.65
CA LEU A 175 8.06 -8.53 -14.29
C LEU A 175 8.78 -7.56 -15.21
N THR A 176 9.68 -6.75 -14.67
CA THR A 176 10.62 -5.94 -15.45
C THR A 176 12.03 -6.26 -14.99
N THR A 177 12.88 -6.72 -15.91
CA THR A 177 14.28 -7.04 -15.65
C THR A 177 15.24 -5.95 -16.18
N PRO A 178 16.44 -5.80 -15.60
CA PRO A 178 17.49 -4.94 -16.15
C PRO A 178 17.90 -5.38 -17.56
N SER A 179 18.41 -4.44 -18.35
CA SER A 179 18.90 -4.70 -19.71
C SER A 179 19.93 -5.83 -19.72
N GLY A 180 19.68 -6.87 -20.52
CA GLY A 180 20.55 -8.04 -20.66
C GLY A 180 20.31 -9.16 -19.64
N ALA A 181 19.41 -8.97 -18.68
CA ALA A 181 18.98 -10.03 -17.77
C ALA A 181 17.66 -10.66 -18.24
N THR A 182 17.59 -12.00 -18.21
CA THR A 182 16.35 -12.75 -18.46
C THR A 182 15.92 -13.40 -17.18
N CYS A 183 14.66 -13.27 -16.79
CA CYS A 183 13.99 -14.04 -15.73
C CYS A 183 12.56 -14.31 -16.21
N THR A 184 12.00 -15.48 -15.88
CA THR A 184 10.65 -15.87 -16.30
C THR A 184 9.78 -16.17 -15.09
N LEU A 185 8.54 -15.69 -15.13
CA LEU A 185 7.53 -16.07 -14.15
C LEU A 185 7.19 -17.55 -14.34
N ASP A 186 7.24 -18.32 -13.25
CA ASP A 186 6.76 -19.68 -13.24
C ASP A 186 5.25 -19.68 -12.98
N ASP A 187 4.46 -19.63 -14.05
CA ASP A 187 3.00 -19.56 -14.00
C ASP A 187 2.34 -20.79 -13.37
N GLN A 188 3.04 -21.92 -13.32
CA GLN A 188 2.55 -23.15 -12.68
C GLN A 188 2.68 -23.13 -11.16
N ASN A 189 3.67 -22.41 -10.64
CA ASN A 189 3.99 -22.34 -9.22
C ASN A 189 3.67 -20.99 -8.59
N THR A 190 3.52 -19.95 -9.41
CA THR A 190 3.00 -18.65 -9.00
C THR A 190 1.50 -18.80 -8.76
N ARG A 191 1.08 -18.48 -7.54
CA ARG A 191 -0.32 -18.61 -7.15
C ARG A 191 -0.65 -17.63 -6.06
N THR A 192 -1.91 -17.28 -5.98
CA THR A 192 -2.47 -16.66 -4.79
C THR A 192 -2.95 -17.74 -3.84
N PHE A 193 -2.93 -17.49 -2.52
CA PHE A 193 -3.27 -18.44 -1.47
C PHE A 193 -3.67 -17.72 -0.18
N ASN A 194 -4.37 -18.41 0.72
CA ASN A 194 -4.76 -17.85 2.00
C ASN A 194 -3.62 -18.03 3.01
N VAL A 195 -3.57 -17.14 4.01
CA VAL A 195 -2.54 -17.19 5.05
C VAL A 195 -2.57 -18.52 5.80
N GLY A 196 -3.76 -19.11 6.01
CA GLY A 196 -3.89 -20.43 6.60
C GLY A 196 -3.20 -21.56 5.83
N ASP A 197 -2.90 -21.37 4.54
CA ASP A 197 -2.22 -22.35 3.69
C ASP A 197 -0.68 -22.24 3.77
N LEU A 198 -0.11 -21.25 4.49
CA LEU A 198 1.34 -21.15 4.75
C LEU A 198 1.89 -22.29 5.62
N GLY A 199 1.00 -23.06 6.28
CA GLY A 199 1.37 -24.09 7.25
C GLY A 199 1.69 -23.50 8.63
N ALA A 200 1.35 -24.23 9.69
CA ALA A 200 1.58 -23.76 11.06
C ALA A 200 3.07 -23.43 11.30
N PRO A 201 3.40 -22.33 12.00
CA PRO A 201 2.52 -21.51 12.84
C PRO A 201 1.96 -20.26 12.13
N ALA A 202 2.01 -20.18 10.79
CA ALA A 202 1.69 -18.96 10.07
C ALA A 202 0.21 -18.53 10.23
N THR A 203 0.00 -17.53 11.09
CA THR A 203 -1.21 -16.70 11.14
C THR A 203 -0.94 -15.37 10.43
N ASN A 204 -1.94 -14.50 10.27
CA ASN A 204 -1.72 -13.14 9.77
C ASN A 204 -0.64 -12.42 10.61
N PRO A 205 0.11 -11.46 10.03
CA PRO A 205 1.03 -10.64 10.81
C PRO A 205 0.32 -10.02 12.02
N PRO A 206 0.97 -9.94 13.20
CA PRO A 206 0.37 -9.35 14.38
C PRO A 206 -0.09 -7.91 14.12
N GLY A 207 -1.38 -7.62 14.33
CA GLY A 207 -1.91 -6.26 14.18
C GLY A 207 -2.28 -5.85 12.74
N VAL A 208 -2.34 -6.81 11.82
CA VAL A 208 -2.45 -6.54 10.38
C VAL A 208 -3.54 -7.39 9.75
N THR A 209 -4.38 -6.76 8.93
CA THR A 209 -5.34 -7.47 8.07
C THR A 209 -4.81 -7.50 6.64
N LEU A 210 -4.56 -8.70 6.12
CA LEU A 210 -4.25 -8.91 4.69
C LEU A 210 -5.55 -8.84 3.90
N THR A 211 -5.71 -7.79 3.09
CA THR A 211 -7.00 -7.47 2.44
C THR A 211 -7.26 -8.29 1.18
N ASP A 212 -6.21 -8.86 0.60
CA ASP A 212 -6.25 -9.49 -0.73
C ASP A 212 -5.65 -10.90 -0.75
N GLY A 213 -5.43 -11.50 0.43
CA GLY A 213 -4.69 -12.76 0.59
C GLY A 213 -3.19 -12.60 0.33
N LEU A 214 -2.52 -13.70 0.00
CA LEU A 214 -1.10 -13.72 -0.36
C LEU A 214 -0.92 -14.08 -1.83
N LEU A 215 0.10 -13.49 -2.46
CA LEU A 215 0.70 -13.90 -3.72
C LEU A 215 2.00 -14.63 -3.39
N GLN A 216 2.08 -15.91 -3.76
CA GLN A 216 3.34 -16.64 -3.88
C GLN A 216 3.85 -16.38 -5.29
N LEU A 217 4.81 -15.49 -5.42
CA LEU A 217 5.50 -15.24 -6.67
C LEU A 217 6.63 -16.27 -6.82
N VAL A 218 6.70 -16.96 -7.96
CA VAL A 218 7.81 -17.86 -8.29
C VAL A 218 8.43 -17.40 -9.61
N VAL A 219 9.69 -17.01 -9.58
CA VAL A 219 10.46 -16.58 -10.75
C VAL A 219 11.61 -17.55 -10.95
N LYS A 220 11.89 -17.96 -12.19
CA LYS A 220 12.96 -18.90 -12.55
C LYS A 220 13.77 -18.44 -13.75
N GLY A 221 14.83 -19.15 -14.06
CA GLY A 221 15.62 -18.96 -15.28
C GLY A 221 16.33 -17.61 -15.33
N CYS A 222 16.69 -17.06 -14.18
CA CYS A 222 17.44 -15.82 -14.11
C CYS A 222 18.85 -15.99 -14.69
N THR A 223 19.32 -15.04 -15.50
CA THR A 223 20.63 -15.10 -16.20
C THR A 223 21.86 -15.25 -15.29
N ALA A 224 21.75 -14.84 -14.02
CA ALA A 224 22.76 -15.04 -12.98
C ALA A 224 22.14 -14.93 -11.59
N GLY A 225 22.80 -15.51 -10.58
CA GLY A 225 22.50 -15.29 -9.17
C GLY A 225 22.58 -13.79 -8.82
N GLY A 226 21.59 -13.23 -8.12
CA GLY A 226 21.62 -11.83 -7.67
C GLY A 226 20.95 -10.81 -8.60
N VAL A 227 20.14 -11.25 -9.57
CA VAL A 227 19.37 -10.34 -10.42
C VAL A 227 18.35 -9.55 -9.59
N THR A 228 18.33 -8.23 -9.78
CA THR A 228 17.27 -7.35 -9.26
C THR A 228 16.13 -7.27 -10.25
N LEU A 229 14.90 -7.51 -9.81
CA LEU A 229 13.71 -7.45 -10.64
C LEU A 229 12.65 -6.53 -10.03
N THR A 230 11.97 -5.77 -10.89
CA THR A 230 10.81 -4.97 -10.47
C THR A 230 9.55 -5.77 -10.73
N VAL A 231 8.78 -6.02 -9.67
CA VAL A 231 7.48 -6.67 -9.70
C VAL A 231 6.40 -5.60 -9.67
N THR A 232 5.46 -5.69 -10.60
CA THR A 232 4.24 -4.88 -10.59
C THR A 232 3.04 -5.80 -10.47
N VAL A 233 2.27 -5.64 -9.40
CA VAL A 233 1.04 -6.38 -9.16
C VAL A 233 -0.13 -5.41 -9.28
N ALA A 234 -1.03 -5.65 -10.23
CA ALA A 234 -2.26 -4.89 -10.38
C ALA A 234 -3.45 -5.68 -9.83
N TYR A 235 -4.14 -5.05 -8.88
CA TYR A 235 -5.30 -5.55 -8.16
C TYR A 235 -6.57 -5.14 -8.93
N PRO A 236 -7.66 -5.92 -8.85
CA PRO A 236 -8.92 -5.62 -9.54
C PRO A 236 -9.60 -4.37 -8.95
N ASN A 237 -9.45 -4.17 -7.64
CA ASN A 237 -9.99 -3.03 -6.90
C ASN A 237 -8.88 -2.11 -6.40
N ALA A 238 -9.22 -0.84 -6.15
CA ALA A 238 -8.29 0.12 -5.57
C ALA A 238 -7.82 -0.36 -4.19
N LEU A 239 -6.52 -0.29 -3.96
CA LEU A 239 -5.92 -0.61 -2.68
C LEU A 239 -6.32 0.45 -1.66
N PRO A 240 -6.60 0.04 -0.41
CA PRO A 240 -6.95 0.97 0.65
C PRO A 240 -5.78 1.95 0.91
N PRO A 241 -6.07 3.23 1.21
CA PRO A 241 -5.04 4.20 1.56
C PRO A 241 -4.17 3.71 2.73
N GLY A 242 -2.85 3.81 2.59
CA GLY A 242 -1.90 3.37 3.63
C GLY A 242 -1.68 1.86 3.67
N ALA A 243 -2.16 1.11 2.69
CA ALA A 243 -1.77 -0.28 2.51
C ALA A 243 -0.24 -0.40 2.44
N GLN A 244 0.28 -1.45 3.05
CA GLN A 244 1.68 -1.85 2.98
C GLN A 244 1.78 -3.23 2.32
N TYR A 245 2.90 -3.52 1.68
CA TYR A 245 3.18 -4.87 1.20
C TYR A 245 3.93 -5.64 2.28
N TRP A 246 3.32 -6.71 2.78
CA TRP A 246 3.88 -7.60 3.80
C TRP A 246 4.42 -8.87 3.16
N LYS A 247 5.46 -9.43 3.78
CA LYS A 247 6.14 -10.66 3.35
C LYS A 247 6.19 -11.65 4.49
N TYR A 248 6.15 -12.92 4.16
CA TYR A 248 6.36 -14.01 5.12
C TYR A 248 7.57 -14.84 4.74
N GLY A 249 8.68 -14.70 5.45
CA GLY A 249 9.90 -15.41 5.12
C GLY A 249 11.06 -15.01 6.01
N PRO A 250 12.26 -15.55 5.78
CA PRO A 250 13.45 -15.14 6.50
C PRO A 250 13.91 -13.74 6.06
N THR A 251 14.71 -13.12 6.92
CA THR A 251 15.48 -11.90 6.64
C THR A 251 16.95 -12.15 6.97
N PHE A 252 17.82 -11.19 6.63
CA PHE A 252 19.26 -11.34 6.91
C PHE A 252 19.58 -11.41 8.41
N ASP A 253 18.71 -10.85 9.25
CA ASP A 253 18.82 -10.79 10.70
C ASP A 253 18.02 -11.87 11.44
N ASP A 254 17.02 -12.46 10.81
CA ASP A 254 16.24 -13.59 11.35
C ASP A 254 15.98 -14.65 10.26
N ALA A 255 16.67 -15.78 10.39
CA ALA A 255 16.57 -16.90 9.46
C ALA A 255 15.28 -17.74 9.62
N THR A 256 14.44 -17.44 10.63
CA THR A 256 13.14 -18.09 10.78
C THR A 256 12.09 -17.36 9.95
N ASN A 257 11.09 -18.08 9.46
CA ASN A 257 9.99 -17.44 8.74
C ASN A 257 9.19 -16.56 9.69
N HIS A 258 9.15 -15.27 9.39
CA HIS A 258 8.38 -14.28 10.14
C HIS A 258 7.79 -13.24 9.19
N TRP A 259 6.92 -12.39 9.74
CA TRP A 259 6.30 -11.32 8.99
C TRP A 259 7.13 -10.05 9.04
N TYR A 260 7.29 -9.40 7.90
CA TYR A 260 7.89 -8.07 7.81
C TYR A 260 7.25 -7.25 6.69
N VAL A 261 7.32 -5.92 6.81
CA VAL A 261 6.95 -4.99 5.74
C VAL A 261 8.08 -4.97 4.72
N LEU A 262 7.78 -5.20 3.44
CA LEU A 262 8.79 -5.11 2.38
C LEU A 262 9.25 -3.65 2.23
N PRO A 263 10.52 -3.34 2.50
CA PRO A 263 11.04 -1.98 2.32
C PRO A 263 11.02 -1.57 0.85
N GLY A 264 10.65 -0.32 0.58
CA GLY A 264 10.64 0.24 -0.77
C GLY A 264 9.45 -0.17 -1.65
N ALA A 265 8.50 -0.95 -1.12
CA ALA A 265 7.24 -1.21 -1.81
C ALA A 265 6.40 0.07 -1.92
N HIS A 266 5.94 0.38 -3.14
CA HIS A 266 5.11 1.54 -3.45
C HIS A 266 3.73 1.08 -3.91
N LEU A 267 2.68 1.48 -3.18
CA LEU A 267 1.30 1.10 -3.45
C LEU A 267 0.51 2.35 -3.81
N ALA A 268 -0.08 2.39 -5.00
CA ALA A 268 -0.86 3.52 -5.49
C ALA A 268 -2.03 3.07 -6.37
N GLY A 269 -3.21 3.62 -6.11
CA GLY A 269 -4.44 3.19 -6.79
C GLY A 269 -4.66 1.71 -6.54
N ASN A 270 -4.73 0.91 -7.60
CA ASN A 270 -4.84 -0.55 -7.55
C ASN A 270 -3.52 -1.27 -7.83
N ILE A 271 -2.36 -0.59 -7.75
CA ILE A 271 -1.07 -1.15 -8.15
C ILE A 271 -0.12 -1.20 -6.95
N ALA A 272 0.54 -2.34 -6.76
CA ALA A 272 1.72 -2.48 -5.90
C ALA A 272 2.96 -2.68 -6.78
N THR A 273 4.00 -1.87 -6.57
CA THR A 273 5.30 -1.98 -7.24
C THR A 273 6.40 -2.13 -6.22
N PHE A 274 7.25 -3.14 -6.38
CA PHE A 274 8.38 -3.39 -5.48
C PHE A 274 9.52 -4.11 -6.20
N THR A 275 10.70 -4.11 -5.59
CA THR A 275 11.89 -4.78 -6.12
C THR A 275 12.23 -6.02 -5.31
N LEU A 276 12.57 -7.10 -5.99
CA LEU A 276 13.14 -8.31 -5.37
C LEU A 276 14.53 -8.54 -5.94
N ILE A 277 15.38 -9.19 -5.16
CA ILE A 277 16.73 -9.59 -5.56
C ILE A 277 16.84 -11.09 -5.29
N ASP A 278 17.33 -11.86 -6.25
CA ASP A 278 17.62 -13.29 -6.08
C ASP A 278 18.74 -13.48 -5.05
N GLY A 279 18.43 -14.17 -3.96
CA GLY A 279 19.26 -14.23 -2.76
C GLY A 279 19.22 -12.98 -1.86
N GLY A 280 18.25 -12.09 -2.07
CA GLY A 280 18.05 -10.88 -1.29
C GLY A 280 16.79 -10.91 -0.44
N LEU A 281 16.55 -9.79 0.28
CA LEU A 281 15.32 -9.61 1.06
C LEU A 281 14.08 -9.76 0.15
N GLY A 282 13.10 -10.55 0.60
CA GLY A 282 11.92 -10.91 -0.18
C GLY A 282 12.06 -12.23 -0.95
N ASP A 283 13.24 -12.85 -0.98
CA ASP A 283 13.43 -14.20 -1.48
C ASP A 283 13.41 -15.22 -0.33
N ALA A 284 12.59 -16.26 -0.44
CA ALA A 284 12.25 -17.15 0.67
C ALA A 284 13.42 -18.00 1.18
N ASP A 285 14.50 -18.15 0.40
CA ASP A 285 15.70 -18.89 0.83
C ASP A 285 16.93 -18.00 1.06
N LEU A 286 16.88 -16.71 0.65
CA LEU A 286 18.01 -15.77 0.69
C LEU A 286 19.27 -16.29 -0.02
N ILE A 287 19.14 -17.22 -0.97
CA ILE A 287 20.25 -17.79 -1.74
C ILE A 287 20.16 -17.34 -3.19
N ALA A 288 21.26 -16.78 -3.71
CA ALA A 288 21.36 -16.42 -5.12
C ALA A 288 21.47 -17.68 -6.01
N ASN A 289 20.34 -18.23 -6.45
CA ASN A 289 20.25 -19.51 -7.16
C ASN A 289 19.49 -19.42 -8.50
N ALA A 290 19.26 -18.21 -9.00
CA ALA A 290 18.49 -17.91 -10.21
C ALA A 290 16.98 -18.24 -10.11
N GLN A 291 16.47 -18.37 -8.89
CA GLN A 291 15.06 -18.55 -8.58
C GLN A 291 14.68 -17.59 -7.45
N ILE A 292 13.52 -16.95 -7.56
CA ILE A 292 12.94 -16.16 -6.47
C ILE A 292 11.63 -16.80 -6.07
N THR A 293 11.46 -17.10 -4.78
CA THR A 293 10.16 -17.50 -4.23
C THR A 293 9.74 -16.49 -3.18
N ASP A 294 8.57 -15.90 -3.36
CA ASP A 294 8.21 -14.70 -2.62
C ASP A 294 6.72 -14.71 -2.22
N PRO A 295 6.39 -15.20 -1.02
CA PRO A 295 5.05 -15.10 -0.46
C PRO A 295 4.84 -13.74 0.24
N GLY A 296 3.85 -12.98 -0.23
CA GLY A 296 3.44 -11.74 0.42
C GLY A 296 2.16 -11.15 -0.12
N GLY A 297 1.65 -10.10 0.54
CA GLY A 297 0.36 -9.50 0.18
C GLY A 297 0.18 -8.11 0.75
N THR A 298 -0.88 -7.45 0.31
CA THR A 298 -1.29 -6.12 0.74
C THR A 298 -2.03 -6.18 2.07
N ALA A 299 -1.71 -5.25 2.96
CA ALA A 299 -2.20 -5.30 4.32
C ALA A 299 -2.39 -3.91 4.95
N ILE A 300 -3.30 -3.81 5.92
CA ILE A 300 -3.58 -2.59 6.71
C ILE A 300 -3.31 -2.84 8.20
N SER A 301 -2.70 -1.85 8.88
CA SER A 301 -2.51 -1.84 10.34
C SER A 301 -3.31 -0.71 11.01
N LEU A 302 -3.91 -1.00 12.17
CA LEU A 302 -4.56 -0.01 13.06
C LEU A 302 -3.52 0.57 14.04
N ASN A 303 -3.33 1.89 14.02
CA ASN A 303 -2.19 2.49 14.72
C ASN A 303 -2.53 3.55 15.76
N THR A 304 -3.61 4.35 15.63
CA THR A 304 -3.89 5.41 16.61
C THR A 304 -5.35 5.52 17.05
N ILE A 305 -5.54 5.94 18.29
CA ILE A 305 -6.79 6.47 18.82
C ILE A 305 -6.62 7.99 18.86
N ASP A 306 -7.35 8.70 18.02
CA ASP A 306 -7.36 10.15 18.01
C ASP A 306 -8.41 10.65 19.00
N GLY A 307 -8.05 11.60 19.86
CA GLY A 307 -8.96 12.25 20.81
C GLY A 307 -8.17 12.84 21.97
N ALA A 308 -8.28 14.15 22.19
CA ALA A 308 -7.55 14.82 23.26
C ALA A 308 -8.47 14.93 24.48
N VAL A 309 -8.03 14.35 25.60
CA VAL A 309 -8.65 14.58 26.91
C VAL A 309 -7.81 15.63 27.62
N PRO A 310 -8.39 16.75 28.10
CA PRO A 310 -7.64 17.76 28.83
C PRO A 310 -7.12 17.20 30.15
N ALA A 311 -6.01 17.75 30.64
CA ALA A 311 -5.41 17.32 31.89
C ALA A 311 -6.29 17.58 33.12
N VAL A 312 -7.21 18.56 33.04
CA VAL A 312 -8.06 18.98 34.16
C VAL A 312 -9.51 19.15 33.71
N LEU A 313 -10.46 18.67 34.51
CA LEU A 313 -11.90 18.90 34.33
C LEU A 313 -12.57 19.35 35.63
N PRO A 314 -13.53 20.28 35.57
CA PRO A 314 -14.33 20.65 36.73
C PRO A 314 -15.35 19.56 37.09
N ILE A 315 -15.53 19.31 38.40
CA ILE A 315 -16.61 18.46 38.92
C ILE A 315 -17.98 19.09 38.64
N GLY A 316 -19.00 18.27 38.37
CA GLY A 316 -20.39 18.72 38.20
C GLY A 316 -20.72 19.33 36.83
N GLU A 317 -19.73 19.55 35.97
CA GLU A 317 -19.92 20.09 34.63
C GLU A 317 -19.98 18.97 33.57
N PRO A 318 -20.88 19.04 32.57
CA PRO A 318 -20.95 18.05 31.52
C PRO A 318 -19.69 18.09 30.64
N TYR A 319 -19.14 16.91 30.37
CA TYR A 319 -17.99 16.71 29.50
C TYR A 319 -18.33 15.73 28.38
N ARG A 320 -17.76 15.98 27.19
CA ARG A 320 -17.89 15.11 26.02
C ARG A 320 -16.65 15.21 25.15
N VAL A 321 -16.08 14.06 24.80
CA VAL A 321 -15.02 13.94 23.80
C VAL A 321 -15.27 12.73 22.92
N ASP A 322 -14.98 12.88 21.63
CA ASP A 322 -15.04 11.79 20.67
C ASP A 322 -13.63 11.28 20.37
N PHE A 323 -13.50 9.97 20.42
CA PHE A 323 -12.36 9.21 19.97
C PHE A 323 -12.63 8.65 18.57
N GLN A 324 -11.59 8.63 17.74
CA GLN A 324 -11.64 8.04 16.40
C GLN A 324 -10.51 7.05 16.23
N ALA A 325 -10.83 5.83 15.80
CA ALA A 325 -9.83 4.85 15.39
C ALA A 325 -9.26 5.24 14.02
N ARG A 326 -7.93 5.33 13.91
CA ARG A 326 -7.25 5.65 12.65
C ARG A 326 -6.21 4.60 12.27
N CYS A 327 -6.14 4.39 10.96
CA CYS A 327 -5.17 3.56 10.29
C CYS A 327 -4.04 4.45 9.74
N ASN A 328 -2.87 3.88 9.45
CA ASN A 328 -1.59 4.59 9.16
C ASN A 328 -1.60 5.66 8.04
N ALA A 329 -2.70 5.87 7.31
CA ALA A 329 -2.84 6.94 6.32
C ALA A 329 -4.27 7.53 6.24
N GLY A 330 -5.11 7.36 7.26
CA GLY A 330 -6.44 7.99 7.29
C GLY A 330 -7.54 7.15 7.92
N ALA A 331 -8.73 7.21 7.32
CA ALA A 331 -9.89 6.45 7.78
C ALA A 331 -9.69 4.97 7.45
N CYS A 332 -9.98 4.12 8.43
CA CYS A 332 -10.03 2.69 8.21
C CYS A 332 -11.24 2.29 7.33
N PRO A 333 -11.25 1.10 6.72
CA PRO A 333 -12.33 0.62 5.86
C PRO A 333 -13.72 0.66 6.52
N ALA A 334 -14.76 0.94 5.75
CA ALA A 334 -16.12 1.15 6.26
C ALA A 334 -16.79 -0.13 6.84
N ASP A 335 -16.32 -1.29 6.42
CA ASP A 335 -16.76 -2.63 6.83
C ASP A 335 -16.02 -3.16 8.07
N SER A 336 -15.04 -2.42 8.58
CA SER A 336 -14.29 -2.80 9.78
C SER A 336 -15.21 -2.83 11.01
N VAL A 337 -15.17 -3.93 11.76
CA VAL A 337 -15.94 -4.09 12.99
C VAL A 337 -15.09 -3.66 14.18
N TYR A 338 -15.59 -2.73 14.98
CA TYR A 338 -14.86 -2.20 16.14
C TYR A 338 -15.55 -2.55 17.46
N ALA A 339 -14.75 -2.81 18.48
CA ALA A 339 -15.20 -2.90 19.85
C ALA A 339 -14.34 -1.98 20.73
N TRP A 340 -14.96 -0.98 21.35
CA TRP A 340 -14.30 -0.05 22.25
C TRP A 340 -14.48 -0.50 23.70
N SER A 341 -13.42 -0.36 24.49
CA SER A 341 -13.43 -0.70 25.92
C SER A 341 -12.42 0.13 26.70
N LEU A 342 -12.44 -0.02 28.01
CA LEU A 342 -11.42 0.49 28.92
C LEU A 342 -10.56 -0.70 29.36
N ALA A 343 -9.23 -0.56 29.33
CA ALA A 343 -8.33 -1.70 29.54
C ALA A 343 -8.06 -2.01 31.03
N ASP A 344 -7.64 -0.99 31.79
CA ASP A 344 -7.10 -1.17 33.15
C ASP A 344 -7.96 -0.45 34.19
N ASP A 345 -7.89 0.88 34.18
CA ASP A 345 -8.48 1.76 35.20
C ASP A 345 -9.80 2.37 34.69
N PRO A 346 -10.80 2.57 35.58
CA PRO A 346 -12.04 3.23 35.22
C PRO A 346 -11.80 4.72 34.91
N PRO A 347 -12.59 5.33 34.00
CA PRO A 347 -12.57 6.77 33.79
C PRO A 347 -13.06 7.50 35.06
N PRO A 348 -12.95 8.85 35.08
CA PRO A 348 -13.56 9.64 36.13
C PRO A 348 -15.01 9.25 36.43
N ASP A 349 -15.35 9.17 37.72
CA ASP A 349 -16.69 8.79 38.16
C ASP A 349 -17.75 9.71 37.52
N GLY A 350 -18.79 9.12 36.92
CA GLY A 350 -19.83 9.86 36.19
C GLY A 350 -19.56 10.08 34.70
N LEU A 351 -18.38 9.69 34.19
CA LEU A 351 -18.10 9.58 32.75
C LEU A 351 -18.23 8.12 32.28
N THR A 352 -18.76 7.94 31.08
CA THR A 352 -18.94 6.63 30.44
C THR A 352 -18.43 6.64 29.01
N LEU A 353 -17.78 5.55 28.60
CA LEU A 353 -17.31 5.35 27.23
C LEU A 353 -18.37 4.54 26.45
N THR A 354 -18.88 5.10 25.36
CA THR A 354 -19.82 4.43 24.45
C THR A 354 -19.23 4.36 23.05
N GLY A 355 -19.04 3.15 22.51
CA GLY A 355 -18.48 2.93 21.17
C GLY A 355 -19.54 2.63 20.11
N ALA A 356 -19.37 3.20 18.91
CA ALA A 356 -20.15 2.87 17.72
C ALA A 356 -19.27 2.97 16.46
N GLY A 357 -19.07 1.84 15.77
CA GLY A 357 -18.19 1.77 14.60
C GLY A 357 -16.77 2.29 14.90
N ALA A 358 -16.18 3.04 13.97
CA ALA A 358 -14.84 3.59 14.11
C ALA A 358 -14.70 4.73 15.14
N THR A 359 -15.76 5.02 15.91
CA THR A 359 -15.79 6.11 16.89
C THR A 359 -16.24 5.63 18.27
N ALA A 360 -15.75 6.29 19.31
CA ALA A 360 -16.31 6.18 20.65
C ALA A 360 -16.42 7.55 21.30
N THR A 361 -17.36 7.71 22.21
CA THR A 361 -17.56 8.96 22.94
C THR A 361 -17.36 8.68 24.43
N LEU A 362 -16.49 9.44 25.08
CA LEU A 362 -16.47 9.54 26.54
C LEU A 362 -17.30 10.77 26.94
N SER A 363 -18.39 10.53 27.66
CA SER A 363 -19.32 11.59 28.06
C SER A 363 -19.99 11.34 29.40
N GLY A 364 -20.47 12.42 30.00
CA GLY A 364 -21.17 12.42 31.27
C GLY A 364 -20.82 13.65 32.09
N THR A 365 -20.96 13.54 33.41
CA THR A 365 -20.69 14.64 34.34
C THR A 365 -19.84 14.08 35.47
N PRO A 366 -18.60 14.55 35.67
CA PRO A 366 -17.76 14.05 36.76
C PRO A 366 -18.41 14.28 38.12
N THR A 367 -18.47 13.26 38.96
CA THR A 367 -19.15 13.31 40.27
C THR A 367 -18.21 13.23 41.46
N ARG A 368 -16.91 13.03 41.23
CA ARG A 368 -15.93 12.89 42.29
C ARG A 368 -14.59 13.51 41.89
N VAL A 369 -14.02 14.29 42.80
CA VAL A 369 -12.67 14.88 42.69
C VAL A 369 -11.63 13.77 42.82
N GLY A 370 -10.57 13.86 42.03
CA GLY A 370 -9.44 12.95 42.12
C GLY A 370 -8.62 12.90 40.84
N ARG A 371 -7.53 12.14 40.88
CA ARG A 371 -6.67 11.88 39.73
C ARG A 371 -6.99 10.52 39.13
N TYR A 372 -7.38 10.52 37.87
CA TYR A 372 -7.86 9.33 37.16
C TYR A 372 -6.94 9.01 35.97
N PRO A 373 -5.96 8.10 36.12
CA PRO A 373 -5.39 7.44 34.97
C PRO A 373 -6.44 6.49 34.38
N PHE A 374 -6.57 6.43 33.06
CA PHE A 374 -7.38 5.41 32.39
C PHE A 374 -6.86 5.13 30.99
N THR A 375 -7.12 3.92 30.50
CA THR A 375 -6.66 3.46 29.18
C THR A 375 -7.86 3.22 28.29
N VAL A 376 -8.00 4.01 27.22
CA VAL A 376 -9.00 3.75 26.17
C VAL A 376 -8.42 2.71 25.24
N GLN A 377 -9.21 1.70 24.93
CA GLN A 377 -8.84 0.60 24.05
C GLN A 377 -9.84 0.49 22.90
N VAL A 378 -9.33 0.25 21.71
CA VAL A 378 -10.13 -0.17 20.56
C VAL A 378 -9.61 -1.48 20.01
N LEU A 379 -10.55 -2.40 19.80
CA LEU A 379 -10.35 -3.66 19.12
C LEU A 379 -10.95 -3.57 17.72
N MET A 380 -10.14 -3.74 16.68
CA MET A 380 -10.65 -4.01 15.34
C MET A 380 -10.77 -5.52 15.17
N ARG A 381 -11.99 -6.00 14.94
CA ARG A 381 -12.30 -7.42 14.77
C ARG A 381 -12.15 -7.83 13.30
N GLY A 382 -11.39 -8.90 13.11
CA GLY A 382 -11.24 -9.75 11.92
C GLY A 382 -10.82 -11.15 12.41
N ASP A 383 -10.30 -12.01 11.52
CA ASP A 383 -9.88 -13.37 11.91
C ASP A 383 -8.73 -13.40 12.96
N GLN A 384 -7.96 -12.32 13.10
CA GLN A 384 -7.08 -12.05 14.24
C GLN A 384 -7.30 -10.62 14.76
N PRO A 385 -7.84 -10.43 15.97
CA PRO A 385 -8.27 -9.12 16.46
C PRO A 385 -7.07 -8.23 16.84
N THR A 386 -7.05 -6.98 16.33
CA THR A 386 -5.98 -5.99 16.64
C THR A 386 -6.43 -5.05 17.74
N THR A 387 -5.61 -4.88 18.77
CA THR A 387 -5.87 -3.97 19.89
C THR A 387 -4.94 -2.76 19.84
N THR A 388 -5.50 -1.56 19.86
CA THR A 388 -4.76 -0.32 20.08
C THR A 388 -5.20 0.28 21.41
N GLN A 389 -4.26 0.79 22.20
CA GLN A 389 -4.50 1.39 23.51
C GLN A 389 -3.87 2.78 23.57
N GLN A 390 -4.55 3.71 24.24
CA GLN A 390 -4.05 5.04 24.55
C GLN A 390 -4.35 5.37 26.01
N ARG A 391 -3.31 5.71 26.77
CA ARG A 391 -3.41 6.08 28.19
C ARG A 391 -3.65 7.57 28.34
N TYR A 392 -4.58 7.93 29.20
CA TYR A 392 -4.90 9.30 29.60
C TYR A 392 -4.75 9.46 31.12
N THR A 393 -4.59 10.70 31.57
CA THR A 393 -4.63 11.05 32.98
C THR A 393 -5.34 12.39 33.12
N VAL A 394 -6.37 12.42 33.95
CA VAL A 394 -7.22 13.60 34.15
C VAL A 394 -7.41 13.84 35.64
N ASP A 395 -7.25 15.10 36.05
CA ASP A 395 -7.56 15.56 37.40
C ASP A 395 -8.96 16.19 37.40
N ILE A 396 -9.89 15.59 38.15
CA ILE A 396 -11.19 16.20 38.44
C ILE A 396 -11.03 17.09 39.65
N ILE A 397 -11.33 18.38 39.48
CA ILE A 397 -11.17 19.39 40.52
C ILE A 397 -12.50 20.06 40.86
N ASP A 398 -12.63 20.53 42.10
CA ASP A 398 -13.65 21.52 42.46
C ASP A 398 -13.06 22.94 42.24
N PRO A 399 -13.57 23.73 41.28
CA PRO A 399 -13.07 25.08 41.03
C PRO A 399 -13.25 26.03 42.22
N ALA A 400 -14.31 25.86 43.02
CA ALA A 400 -14.53 26.68 44.21
C ALA A 400 -13.51 26.35 45.30
N ALA A 401 -13.31 25.04 45.58
CA ALA A 401 -12.29 24.59 46.51
C ALA A 401 -10.89 25.03 46.05
N THR A 402 -10.59 24.91 44.76
CA THR A 402 -9.31 25.32 44.17
C THR A 402 -8.98 26.77 44.47
N ARG A 403 -9.93 27.69 44.24
CA ARG A 403 -9.72 29.11 44.53
C ARG A 403 -9.41 29.34 46.01
N LEU A 404 -10.14 28.68 46.91
CA LEU A 404 -9.96 28.88 48.35
C LEU A 404 -8.68 28.23 48.89
N ILE A 405 -8.31 27.04 48.40
CA ILE A 405 -7.03 26.39 48.71
C ILE A 405 -5.89 27.29 48.24
N THR A 406 -5.91 27.75 46.98
CA THR A 406 -4.88 28.67 46.46
C THR A 406 -4.80 29.94 47.28
N HIS A 407 -5.94 30.50 47.70
CA HIS A 407 -5.98 31.66 48.58
C HIS A 407 -5.23 31.41 49.90
N TYR A 408 -5.46 30.27 50.57
CA TYR A 408 -4.77 29.93 51.83
C TYR A 408 -3.26 29.76 51.64
N TYR A 409 -2.84 29.12 50.55
CA TYR A 409 -1.42 29.00 50.20
C TYR A 409 -0.77 30.37 49.99
N VAL A 410 -1.44 31.26 49.25
CA VAL A 410 -0.90 32.60 48.94
C VAL A 410 -0.92 33.49 50.18
N SER A 411 -2.00 33.51 50.96
CA SER A 411 -2.15 34.40 52.13
C SER A 411 -1.26 34.00 53.30
N ILE A 412 -0.97 32.70 53.47
CA ILE A 412 -0.15 32.20 54.58
C ILE A 412 1.29 31.99 54.13
N LEU A 413 1.52 31.30 53.02
CA LEU A 413 2.85 30.85 52.59
C LEU A 413 3.47 31.74 51.50
N GLU A 414 2.73 32.69 50.91
CA GLU A 414 3.19 33.56 49.81
C GLU A 414 3.63 32.80 48.55
N ARG A 415 3.00 31.66 48.28
CA ARG A 415 3.19 30.89 47.04
C ARG A 415 1.92 30.19 46.61
N GLU A 416 1.89 29.72 45.38
CA GLU A 416 0.84 28.82 44.91
C GLU A 416 1.07 27.38 45.42
N PRO A 417 -0.01 26.56 45.53
CA PRO A 417 0.14 25.15 45.81
C PRO A 417 0.86 24.43 44.66
N ASP A 418 1.71 23.47 45.00
CA ASP A 418 2.13 22.45 44.04
C ASP A 418 0.97 21.48 43.74
N ALA A 419 1.13 20.68 42.67
CA ALA A 419 0.07 19.78 42.20
C ALA A 419 -0.33 18.72 43.25
N GLU A 420 0.62 18.23 44.04
CA GLU A 420 0.35 17.21 45.07
C GLU A 420 -0.40 17.81 46.27
N GLY A 421 0.03 19.00 46.72
CA GLY A 421 -0.63 19.74 47.79
C GLY A 421 -2.06 20.12 47.43
N LEU A 422 -2.29 20.66 46.23
CA LEU A 422 -3.64 20.98 45.76
C LEU A 422 -4.53 19.74 45.73
N ALA A 423 -4.04 18.63 45.16
CA ALA A 423 -4.78 17.38 45.08
C ALA A 423 -5.10 16.82 46.48
N TYR A 424 -4.16 16.90 47.43
CA TYR A 424 -4.39 16.45 48.80
C TYR A 424 -5.59 17.15 49.44
N TRP A 425 -5.59 18.49 49.44
CA TRP A 425 -6.66 19.26 50.08
C TRP A 425 -8.00 19.12 49.38
N GLN A 426 -8.01 19.10 48.03
CA GLN A 426 -9.24 18.84 47.28
C GLN A 426 -9.84 17.48 47.62
N ASN A 427 -9.01 16.43 47.72
CA ASN A 427 -9.47 15.09 48.10
C ASN A 427 -10.04 15.06 49.52
N SER A 428 -9.39 15.76 50.47
CA SER A 428 -9.90 15.86 51.85
C SER A 428 -11.26 16.56 51.93
N ILE A 429 -11.45 17.64 51.17
CA ILE A 429 -12.74 18.34 51.07
C ILE A 429 -13.80 17.42 50.47
N ALA A 430 -13.48 16.79 49.32
CA ALA A 430 -14.40 15.91 48.62
C ALA A 430 -14.79 14.67 49.45
N GLU A 431 -13.89 14.15 50.29
CA GLU A 431 -14.19 13.02 51.18
C GLU A 431 -15.26 13.39 52.22
N LEU A 432 -15.17 14.57 52.84
CA LEU A 432 -16.18 15.03 53.80
C LEU A 432 -17.51 15.34 53.10
N GLN A 433 -17.48 16.09 52.00
CA GLN A 433 -18.68 16.45 51.26
C GLN A 433 -19.39 15.21 50.69
N GLY A 434 -18.63 14.20 50.24
CA GLY A 434 -19.17 12.90 49.79
C GLY A 434 -19.90 12.12 50.89
N ARG A 435 -19.60 12.40 52.17
CA ARG A 435 -20.33 11.86 53.34
C ARG A 435 -21.48 12.78 53.80
N GLY A 436 -21.76 13.86 53.07
CA GLY A 436 -22.72 14.89 53.47
C GLY A 436 -22.25 15.71 54.68
N GLN A 437 -20.94 15.78 54.93
CA GLN A 437 -20.34 16.52 56.03
C GLN A 437 -19.83 17.89 55.55
N ASP A 438 -19.80 18.83 56.49
CA ASP A 438 -19.27 20.19 56.31
C ASP A 438 -17.75 20.14 56.03
N ALA A 439 -17.28 20.94 55.07
CA ALA A 439 -15.88 20.97 54.65
C ALA A 439 -14.99 21.91 55.49
N LYS A 440 -15.56 22.78 56.32
CA LYS A 440 -14.85 23.74 57.19
C LYS A 440 -13.75 23.10 58.04
N PRO A 441 -13.87 21.87 58.59
CA PRO A 441 -12.77 21.22 59.31
C PRO A 441 -11.49 21.10 58.48
N VAL A 442 -11.57 20.84 57.17
CA VAL A 442 -10.39 20.72 56.32
C VAL A 442 -9.67 22.06 56.19
N PHE A 443 -10.41 23.16 56.03
CA PHE A 443 -9.82 24.50 55.97
C PHE A 443 -9.23 24.93 57.32
N ARG A 444 -9.83 24.51 58.44
CA ARG A 444 -9.25 24.70 59.78
C ARG A 444 -7.93 23.95 59.92
N ASP A 445 -7.91 22.69 59.51
CA ASP A 445 -6.71 21.84 59.56
C ASP A 445 -5.60 22.38 58.65
N MET A 446 -5.96 22.85 57.46
CA MET A 446 -5.04 23.50 56.52
C MET A 446 -4.41 24.76 57.11
N ALA A 447 -5.22 25.65 57.69
CA ALA A 447 -4.69 26.85 58.34
C ALA A 447 -3.79 26.48 59.52
N ASN A 448 -4.22 25.56 60.39
CA ASN A 448 -3.40 25.07 61.50
C ASN A 448 -2.06 24.51 60.99
N PHE A 449 -2.09 23.71 59.92
CA PHE A 449 -0.90 23.12 59.33
C PHE A 449 0.05 24.19 58.76
N PHE A 450 -0.46 25.17 58.01
CA PHE A 450 0.36 26.21 57.39
C PHE A 450 0.91 27.21 58.40
N PHE A 451 0.10 27.74 59.32
CA PHE A 451 0.57 28.71 60.33
C PHE A 451 1.57 28.11 61.32
N ASN A 452 1.58 26.79 61.50
CA ASN A 452 2.56 26.10 62.35
C ASN A 452 3.68 25.42 61.54
N SER A 453 3.71 25.59 60.22
CA SER A 453 4.74 24.99 59.37
C SER A 453 6.11 25.65 59.58
N PRO A 454 7.23 24.93 59.40
CA PRO A 454 8.56 25.53 59.38
C PRO A 454 8.69 26.64 58.35
N GLU A 455 7.97 26.53 57.23
CA GLU A 455 7.92 27.53 56.16
C GLU A 455 7.36 28.86 56.67
N TYR A 456 6.22 28.85 57.35
CA TYR A 456 5.64 30.06 57.93
C TYR A 456 6.45 30.60 59.11
N LEU A 457 6.85 29.72 60.03
CA LEU A 457 7.60 30.11 61.24
C LEU A 457 8.98 30.69 60.91
N GLY A 458 9.63 30.18 59.85
CA GLY A 458 10.91 30.68 59.37
C GLY A 458 10.86 32.13 58.86
N ARG A 459 9.67 32.66 58.58
CA ARG A 459 9.49 34.07 58.15
C ARG A 459 9.55 35.06 59.31
N ASN A 460 9.52 34.58 60.56
CA ASN A 460 9.63 35.39 61.77
C ASN A 460 8.66 36.60 61.79
N THR A 461 7.40 36.35 61.43
CA THR A 461 6.38 37.39 61.32
C THR A 461 6.15 38.11 62.64
N THR A 462 5.96 39.43 62.59
CA THR A 462 5.52 40.24 63.75
C THR A 462 4.07 39.94 64.11
N ASP A 463 3.63 40.28 65.33
CA ASP A 463 2.23 40.12 65.73
C ASP A 463 1.27 40.89 64.82
N ARG A 464 1.70 42.05 64.33
CA ARG A 464 0.99 42.84 63.32
C ARG A 464 0.78 42.06 62.03
N GLN A 465 1.85 41.50 61.46
CA GLN A 465 1.77 40.70 60.23
C GLN A 465 0.96 39.43 60.45
N PHE A 466 1.12 38.76 61.60
CA PHE A 466 0.37 37.57 61.93
C PHE A 466 -1.14 37.84 61.94
N ILE A 467 -1.61 38.89 62.65
CA ILE A 467 -3.02 39.24 62.66
C ILE A 467 -3.51 39.65 61.26
N THR A 468 -2.74 40.43 60.49
CA THR A 468 -3.10 40.76 59.11
C THR A 468 -3.28 39.50 58.25
N ASN A 469 -2.38 38.51 58.38
CA ASN A 469 -2.49 37.24 57.66
C ASN A 469 -3.74 36.45 58.07
N LEU A 470 -4.17 36.50 59.34
CA LEU A 470 -5.43 35.87 59.77
C LEU A 470 -6.65 36.51 59.09
N TYR A 471 -6.73 37.85 59.07
CA TYR A 471 -7.83 38.56 58.41
C TYR A 471 -7.87 38.30 56.90
N LEU A 472 -6.72 38.35 56.22
CA LEU A 472 -6.64 38.06 54.80
C LEU A 472 -7.03 36.61 54.51
N THR A 473 -6.57 35.66 55.31
CA THR A 473 -6.85 34.23 55.10
C THR A 473 -8.32 33.90 55.31
N PHE A 474 -8.89 34.31 56.45
CA PHE A 474 -10.21 33.82 56.87
C PHE A 474 -11.37 34.68 56.42
N PHE A 475 -11.13 35.96 56.08
CA PHE A 475 -12.18 36.92 55.73
C PHE A 475 -11.93 37.63 54.40
N GLN A 476 -10.81 37.35 53.72
CA GLN A 476 -10.43 37.99 52.44
C GLN A 476 -10.45 39.52 52.47
N ARG A 477 -10.15 40.12 53.63
CA ARG A 477 -10.13 41.57 53.82
C ARG A 477 -8.99 42.01 54.73
N GLU A 478 -8.69 43.30 54.69
CA GLU A 478 -7.82 43.92 55.69
C GLU A 478 -8.53 44.04 57.05
N PRO A 479 -7.77 44.02 58.16
CA PRO A 479 -8.33 44.23 59.47
C PRO A 479 -8.90 45.63 59.61
N ASP A 480 -10.08 45.75 60.23
CA ASP A 480 -10.63 47.02 60.68
C ASP A 480 -9.86 47.54 61.91
N GLU A 481 -9.92 48.85 62.15
CA GLU A 481 -9.10 49.53 63.16
C GLU A 481 -9.33 48.95 64.58
N ASP A 482 -10.59 48.76 64.95
CA ASP A 482 -10.99 48.28 66.27
C ASP A 482 -10.61 46.80 66.48
N GLY A 483 -10.92 45.94 65.51
CA GLY A 483 -10.57 44.52 65.56
C GLY A 483 -9.06 44.28 65.58
N TYR A 484 -8.31 45.06 64.79
CA TYR A 484 -6.85 44.98 64.78
C TYR A 484 -6.24 45.35 66.14
N ALA A 485 -6.71 46.45 66.74
CA ALA A 485 -6.25 46.91 68.03
C ALA A 485 -6.54 45.89 69.13
N PHE A 486 -7.76 45.32 69.14
CA PHE A 486 -8.16 44.29 70.09
C PHE A 486 -7.22 43.09 70.08
N TRP A 487 -6.98 42.48 68.91
CA TRP A 487 -6.14 41.28 68.82
C TRP A 487 -4.69 41.54 69.19
N LEU A 488 -4.15 42.71 68.83
CA LEU A 488 -2.78 43.10 69.21
C LEU A 488 -2.65 43.30 70.73
N GLU A 489 -3.67 43.88 71.38
CA GLU A 489 -3.71 44.00 72.83
C GLU A 489 -3.77 42.62 73.51
N GLN A 490 -4.56 41.68 72.99
CA GLN A 490 -4.62 40.32 73.53
C GLN A 490 -3.26 39.61 73.45
N LEU A 491 -2.55 39.71 72.32
CA LEU A 491 -1.21 39.15 72.16
C LEU A 491 -0.20 39.82 73.11
N ALA A 492 -0.26 41.15 73.26
CA ALA A 492 0.58 41.89 74.19
C ALA A 492 0.34 41.48 75.66
N ASN A 493 -0.89 41.09 76.00
CA ASN A 493 -1.27 40.59 77.32
C ASN A 493 -0.97 39.08 77.53
N GLY A 494 -0.22 38.45 76.62
CA GLY A 494 0.28 37.08 76.77
C GLY A 494 -0.59 36.00 76.14
N MET A 495 -1.61 36.36 75.34
CA MET A 495 -2.31 35.38 74.50
C MET A 495 -1.33 34.79 73.48
N VAL A 496 -1.33 33.46 73.33
CA VAL A 496 -0.51 32.81 72.31
C VAL A 496 -1.18 32.88 70.95
N ARG A 497 -0.38 32.97 69.88
CA ARG A 497 -0.86 33.10 68.49
C ARG A 497 -1.87 32.04 68.05
N ASN A 498 -1.70 30.78 68.48
CA ASN A 498 -2.67 29.72 68.18
C ASN A 498 -4.03 29.95 68.84
N THR A 499 -4.09 30.60 70.02
CA THR A 499 -5.34 31.00 70.65
C THR A 499 -6.02 32.13 69.87
N ALA A 500 -5.24 33.11 69.39
CA ALA A 500 -5.77 34.15 68.52
C ALA A 500 -6.34 33.56 67.22
N MET A 501 -5.60 32.69 66.52
CA MET A 501 -6.08 32.00 65.32
C MET A 501 -7.36 31.19 65.56
N ALA A 502 -7.47 30.47 66.68
CA ALA A 502 -8.70 29.77 67.04
C ALA A 502 -9.90 30.73 67.15
N GLY A 503 -9.67 31.96 67.65
CA GLY A 503 -10.69 33.01 67.66
C GLY A 503 -11.27 33.33 66.28
N PHE A 504 -10.45 33.29 65.23
CA PHE A 504 -10.90 33.48 63.85
C PHE A 504 -11.60 32.23 63.30
N LEU A 505 -10.97 31.05 63.44
CA LEU A 505 -11.46 29.77 62.89
C LEU A 505 -12.82 29.30 63.42
N TYR A 506 -13.20 29.76 64.62
CA TYR A 506 -14.48 29.46 65.26
C TYR A 506 -15.40 30.69 65.37
N SER A 507 -15.06 31.78 64.68
CA SER A 507 -15.91 32.97 64.66
C SER A 507 -17.17 32.76 63.81
N PRO A 508 -18.27 33.47 64.13
CA PRO A 508 -19.44 33.56 63.24
C PRO A 508 -19.08 34.12 61.86
N GLU A 509 -18.17 35.10 61.79
CA GLU A 509 -17.71 35.71 60.53
C GLU A 509 -17.06 34.67 59.61
N PHE A 510 -16.22 33.78 60.15
CA PHE A 510 -15.62 32.69 59.37
C PHE A 510 -16.69 31.71 58.86
N THR A 511 -17.69 31.42 59.69
CA THR A 511 -18.80 30.55 59.29
C THR A 511 -19.59 31.15 58.13
N THR A 512 -19.95 32.44 58.22
CA THR A 512 -20.65 33.17 57.16
C THR A 512 -19.81 33.26 55.89
N PHE A 513 -18.52 33.59 56.00
CA PHE A 513 -17.62 33.63 54.86
C PHE A 513 -17.57 32.29 54.13
N MET A 514 -17.41 31.18 54.85
CA MET A 514 -17.36 29.84 54.27
C MET A 514 -18.68 29.48 53.55
N GLU A 515 -19.82 29.84 54.12
CA GLU A 515 -21.13 29.66 53.48
C GLU A 515 -21.27 30.49 52.19
N GLU A 516 -20.78 31.73 52.17
CA GLU A 516 -20.80 32.60 50.98
C GLU A 516 -19.94 32.05 49.83
N VAL A 517 -18.82 31.41 50.14
CA VAL A 517 -17.93 30.78 49.14
C VAL A 517 -18.29 29.32 48.84
N GLY A 518 -19.37 28.81 49.44
CA GLY A 518 -20.00 27.54 49.09
C GLY A 518 -19.59 26.32 49.93
N PHE A 519 -19.11 26.50 51.16
CA PHE A 519 -18.56 25.43 52.02
C PHE A 519 -19.12 25.38 53.45
#